data_AF-A0A5C8U1L7-F1
#
_entry.id   AF-A0A5C8U1L7-F1
#
_cell.length_a   1.000
_cell.length_b   1.000
_cell.length_c   1.000
_cell.angle_alpha   90.00
_cell.angle_beta   90.00
_cell.angle_gamma   90.00
#
_symmetry.space_group_name_H-M   'P 1'
#
loop_
_entity.id
_entity.type
_entity.pdbx_description
1 polymer ?
#
loop_
_entity_poly.entity_id
_entity_poly.type
_entity_poly.pdbx_seq_one_letter_code
_entity_poly.pdbx_strand_id
1 'polypeptide(L)'
;MFHARMLAAIDGARTLANMDELSKTIWQAHSGGAVDDDGAQALAEALHARRTTIRGALKPVGIPLGRQSLFPPKRPQRAPDRTEALSRRRRLAASGPMPPALACRFTVGQLSVLRIVADEIATKGVCGLCVDAIAARAGVSRRLAQGAIREAEGDGLLVIQERRHEGRKNDPNLVRIISHEWRQWIERGQTRKRNGFASRPAGTHRVQKDSPHGYPSSKSALLRAAEPKKGCREPAGDATTRDKIGIRSAGGNRRAMR
;
A
#
# COMPACT_ATOMS: atom_id res chain seq x y z
N MET A 1 46.76 37.88 -40.11
CA MET A 1 45.87 38.84 -39.40
C MET A 1 44.47 38.29 -39.15
N PHE A 2 43.80 37.71 -40.17
CA PHE A 2 42.43 37.19 -40.04
C PHE A 2 42.30 36.09 -38.96
N HIS A 3 43.18 35.08 -38.99
CA HIS A 3 43.17 33.96 -38.04
C HIS A 3 43.20 34.41 -36.56
N ALA A 4 44.15 35.29 -36.19
CA ALA A 4 44.28 35.80 -34.81
C ALA A 4 43.06 36.61 -34.36
N ARG A 5 42.47 37.41 -35.27
CA ARG A 5 41.24 38.17 -34.99
C ARG A 5 40.04 37.25 -34.76
N MET A 6 39.93 36.17 -35.54
CA MET A 6 38.84 35.20 -35.41
C MET A 6 38.93 34.39 -34.12
N LEU A 7 40.14 33.97 -33.71
CA LEU A 7 40.35 33.33 -32.40
C LEU A 7 39.90 34.23 -31.25
N ALA A 8 40.31 35.50 -31.24
CA ALA A 8 39.88 36.46 -30.22
C ALA A 8 38.35 36.67 -30.20
N ALA A 9 37.69 36.64 -31.37
CA ALA A 9 36.24 36.73 -31.47
C ALA A 9 35.53 35.47 -30.94
N ILE A 10 36.10 34.29 -31.17
CA ILE A 10 35.59 33.01 -30.63
C ILE A 10 35.70 33.01 -29.09
N ASP A 11 36.84 33.44 -28.55
CA ASP A 11 37.07 33.51 -27.10
C ASP A 11 36.17 34.54 -26.39
N GLY A 12 35.86 35.65 -27.07
CA GLY A 12 34.98 36.71 -26.57
C GLY A 12 33.48 36.38 -26.63
N ALA A 13 33.07 35.42 -27.45
CA ALA A 13 31.66 35.09 -27.64
C ALA A 13 31.04 34.40 -26.41
N ARG A 14 29.82 34.84 -26.07
CA ARG A 14 29.05 34.41 -24.89
C ARG A 14 27.72 33.74 -25.22
N THR A 15 27.24 33.86 -26.46
CA THR A 15 25.93 33.35 -26.90
C THR A 15 26.10 32.35 -28.05
N LEU A 16 25.16 31.42 -28.20
CA LEU A 16 25.17 30.46 -29.31
C LEU A 16 24.93 31.13 -30.67
N ALA A 17 24.11 32.19 -30.72
CA ALA A 17 23.84 32.93 -31.95
C ALA A 17 25.11 33.57 -32.53
N ASN A 18 25.93 34.22 -31.69
CA ASN A 18 27.21 34.80 -32.13
C ASN A 18 28.17 33.72 -32.66
N MET A 19 28.09 32.49 -32.14
CA MET A 19 28.90 31.38 -32.65
C MET A 19 28.46 30.92 -34.04
N ASP A 20 27.16 30.91 -34.31
CA ASP A 20 26.63 30.55 -35.64
C ASP A 20 27.00 31.62 -36.69
N GLU A 21 27.04 32.91 -36.31
CA GLU A 21 27.53 34.00 -37.17
C GLU A 21 29.04 33.91 -37.44
N LEU A 22 29.84 33.60 -36.41
CA LEU A 22 31.29 33.40 -36.58
C LEU A 22 31.59 32.19 -37.47
N SER A 23 30.83 31.10 -37.36
CA SER A 23 30.97 29.94 -38.24
C SER A 23 30.72 30.32 -39.71
N LYS A 24 29.65 31.07 -40.01
CA LYS A 24 29.38 31.56 -41.37
C LYS A 24 30.53 32.41 -41.90
N THR A 25 31.09 33.27 -41.06
CA THR A 25 32.21 34.16 -41.43
C THR A 25 33.49 33.39 -41.74
N ILE A 26 33.80 32.33 -40.98
CA ILE A 26 34.95 31.44 -41.26
C ILE A 26 34.79 30.77 -42.62
N TRP A 27 33.61 30.19 -42.89
CA TRP A 27 33.38 29.48 -44.14
C TRP A 27 33.30 30.40 -45.37
N GLN A 28 32.80 31.63 -45.22
CA GLN A 28 32.85 32.65 -46.27
C GLN A 28 34.28 33.12 -46.57
N ALA A 29 35.13 33.26 -45.54
CA ALA A 29 36.52 33.64 -45.72
C ALA A 29 37.35 32.52 -46.37
N HIS A 30 37.04 31.26 -46.05
CA HIS A 30 37.64 30.10 -46.68
C HIS A 30 37.23 29.96 -48.15
N SER A 31 35.94 30.10 -48.48
CA SER A 31 35.48 30.07 -49.88
C SER A 31 36.03 31.24 -50.72
N GLY A 32 36.33 32.37 -50.08
CA GLY A 32 37.01 33.52 -50.68
C GLY A 32 38.54 33.38 -50.77
N GLY A 33 39.13 32.27 -50.34
CA GLY A 33 40.57 32.01 -50.38
C GLY A 33 41.39 32.83 -49.38
N ALA A 34 40.75 33.51 -48.43
CA ALA A 34 41.42 34.32 -47.40
C ALA A 34 41.95 33.48 -46.22
N VAL A 35 41.55 32.20 -46.14
CA VAL A 35 41.98 31.21 -45.15
C VAL A 35 42.26 29.89 -45.87
N ASP A 36 43.42 29.31 -45.60
CA ASP A 36 43.77 27.96 -46.02
C ASP A 36 42.89 26.91 -45.32
N ASP A 37 42.88 25.69 -45.87
CA ASP A 37 42.11 24.58 -45.30
C ASP A 37 42.53 24.29 -43.84
N ASP A 38 43.84 24.31 -43.58
CA ASP A 38 44.39 24.03 -42.25
C ASP A 38 43.98 25.11 -41.22
N GLY A 39 44.01 26.38 -41.61
CA GLY A 39 43.55 27.49 -40.77
C GLY A 39 42.04 27.50 -40.56
N ALA A 40 41.25 27.08 -41.56
CA ALA A 40 39.81 26.94 -41.42
C ALA A 40 39.45 25.81 -40.44
N GLN A 41 40.15 24.68 -40.52
CA GLN A 41 40.00 23.54 -39.61
C GLN A 41 40.34 23.93 -38.16
N ALA A 42 41.46 24.61 -37.93
CA ALA A 42 41.85 25.06 -36.59
C ALA A 42 40.82 26.02 -35.96
N LEU A 43 40.25 26.94 -36.74
CA LEU A 43 39.20 27.85 -36.27
C LEU A 43 37.88 27.12 -36.00
N ALA A 44 37.53 26.10 -36.78
CA ALA A 44 36.36 25.28 -36.56
C ALA A 44 36.48 24.48 -35.25
N GLU A 45 37.63 23.88 -34.98
CA GLU A 45 37.91 23.17 -33.74
C GLU A 45 37.81 24.07 -32.51
N ALA A 46 38.40 25.28 -32.57
CA ALA A 46 38.27 26.29 -31.52
C ALA A 46 36.81 26.70 -31.28
N LEU A 47 36.02 26.88 -32.35
CA LEU A 47 34.60 27.20 -32.28
C LEU A 47 33.80 26.05 -31.65
N HIS A 48 34.10 24.80 -32.01
CA HIS A 48 33.45 23.62 -31.42
C HIS A 48 33.78 23.45 -29.94
N ALA A 49 35.04 23.65 -29.54
CA ALA A 49 35.45 23.62 -28.14
C ALA A 49 34.68 24.66 -27.33
N ARG A 50 34.62 25.91 -27.82
CA ARG A 50 33.90 27.01 -27.17
C ARG A 50 32.40 26.76 -27.08
N ARG A 51 31.77 26.27 -28.15
CA ARG A 51 30.34 25.92 -28.19
C ARG A 51 30.00 24.86 -27.16
N THR A 52 30.89 23.90 -26.94
CA THR A 52 30.72 22.85 -25.93
C THR A 52 30.75 23.41 -24.51
N THR A 53 31.66 24.35 -24.22
CA THR A 53 31.70 25.06 -22.93
C THR A 53 30.41 25.83 -22.66
N ILE A 54 29.89 26.57 -23.65
CA ILE A 54 28.65 27.34 -23.50
C ILE A 54 27.45 26.41 -23.29
N ARG A 55 27.36 25.30 -24.05
CA ARG A 55 26.30 24.29 -23.86
C ARG A 55 26.38 23.59 -22.50
N GLY A 56 27.58 23.31 -22.00
CA GLY A 56 27.79 22.72 -20.67
C GLY A 56 27.37 23.64 -19.52
N ALA A 57 27.49 24.95 -19.71
CA ALA A 57 27.06 25.95 -18.73
C ALA A 57 25.53 26.19 -18.72
N LEU A 58 24.84 25.87 -19.81
CA LEU A 58 23.39 26.00 -19.91
C LEU A 58 22.70 24.83 -19.17
N LYS A 59 22.22 25.09 -17.94
CA LYS A 59 21.27 24.17 -17.28
C LYS A 59 19.95 24.16 -18.07
N PRO A 60 19.45 23.00 -18.53
CA PRO A 60 18.15 22.95 -19.17
C PRO A 60 17.08 23.37 -18.16
N VAL A 61 16.42 24.49 -18.42
CA VAL A 61 15.23 24.93 -17.69
C VAL A 61 14.04 24.19 -18.32
N GLY A 62 13.55 23.13 -17.67
CA GLY A 62 12.43 22.35 -18.19
C GLY A 62 12.37 20.92 -17.66
N ILE A 63 11.43 20.15 -18.21
CA ILE A 63 11.27 18.73 -17.89
C ILE A 63 12.45 17.97 -18.51
N PRO A 64 13.21 17.17 -17.73
CA PRO A 64 14.30 16.37 -18.28
C PRO A 64 13.82 15.49 -19.44
N LEU A 65 14.60 15.41 -20.51
CA LEU A 65 14.35 14.51 -21.64
C LEU A 65 14.08 13.08 -21.11
N GLY A 66 12.90 12.54 -21.40
CA GLY A 66 12.46 11.21 -20.96
C GLY A 66 11.45 11.20 -19.79
N ARG A 67 11.14 12.34 -19.17
CA ARG A 67 10.11 12.42 -18.11
C ARG A 67 8.83 13.06 -18.66
N GLN A 68 7.69 12.39 -18.48
CA GLN A 68 6.39 12.89 -18.99
C GLN A 68 5.74 13.98 -18.11
N SER A 69 6.20 14.15 -16.87
CA SER A 69 5.66 15.18 -15.98
C SER A 69 6.74 15.74 -15.07
N LEU A 70 6.49 16.92 -14.48
CA LEU A 70 7.35 17.53 -13.45
C LEU A 70 7.19 16.83 -12.08
N PHE A 71 6.01 16.25 -11.81
CA PHE A 71 5.67 15.67 -10.51
C PHE A 71 6.17 14.23 -10.35
N PRO A 72 6.68 13.81 -9.18
CA PRO A 72 6.97 12.41 -8.89
C PRO A 72 5.78 11.48 -9.17
N PRO A 73 6.01 10.26 -9.71
CA PRO A 73 4.93 9.28 -9.84
C PRO A 73 4.33 8.98 -8.46
N LYS A 74 2.99 8.97 -8.38
CA LYS A 74 2.29 8.66 -7.13
C LYS A 74 2.65 7.25 -6.67
N ARG A 75 3.23 7.12 -5.49
CA ARG A 75 3.51 5.82 -4.87
C ARG A 75 2.20 5.25 -4.31
N PRO A 76 1.85 3.98 -4.58
CA PRO A 76 0.70 3.36 -3.95
C PRO A 76 0.95 3.22 -2.45
N GLN A 77 0.00 3.66 -1.63
CA GLN A 77 0.06 3.48 -0.17
C GLN A 77 0.10 1.98 0.14
N ARG A 78 1.19 1.51 0.75
CA ARG A 78 1.30 0.14 1.27
C ARG A 78 0.92 0.11 2.74
N ALA A 79 0.28 -0.98 3.17
CA ALA A 79 0.08 -1.23 4.59
C ALA A 79 1.44 -1.32 5.29
N PRO A 80 1.60 -0.72 6.50
CA PRO A 80 2.85 -0.79 7.26
C PRO A 80 3.30 -2.23 7.52
N ASP A 81 2.36 -3.13 7.85
CA ASP A 81 2.58 -4.58 7.94
C ASP A 81 1.50 -5.34 7.16
N ARG A 82 1.94 -6.20 6.24
CA ARG A 82 1.06 -7.04 5.41
C ARG A 82 0.38 -8.15 6.22
N THR A 83 1.06 -8.67 7.24
CA THR A 83 0.56 -9.79 8.05
C THR A 83 -0.60 -9.34 8.92
N GLU A 84 -0.48 -8.20 9.60
CA GLU A 84 -1.56 -7.58 10.37
C GLU A 84 -2.76 -7.23 9.50
N ALA A 85 -2.53 -6.66 8.31
CA ALA A 85 -3.60 -6.35 7.36
C ALA A 85 -4.38 -7.61 6.94
N LEU A 86 -3.69 -8.73 6.75
CA LEU A 86 -4.31 -10.01 6.41
C LEU A 86 -5.10 -10.60 7.58
N SER A 87 -4.53 -10.59 8.79
CA SER A 87 -5.20 -11.06 10.02
C SER A 87 -6.46 -10.26 10.30
N ARG A 88 -6.42 -8.94 10.14
CA ARG A 88 -7.58 -8.06 10.27
C ARG A 88 -8.65 -8.37 9.22
N ARG A 89 -8.27 -8.53 7.96
CA ARG A 89 -9.19 -8.89 6.86
C ARG A 89 -9.94 -10.19 7.15
N ARG A 90 -9.22 -11.22 7.61
CA ARG A 90 -9.79 -12.51 8.00
C ARG A 90 -10.76 -12.36 9.18
N ARG A 91 -10.38 -11.60 10.20
CA ARG A 91 -11.24 -11.32 11.36
C ARG A 91 -12.53 -10.60 10.96
N LEU A 92 -12.44 -9.59 10.10
CA LEU A 92 -13.61 -8.85 9.61
C LEU A 92 -14.56 -9.75 8.82
N ALA A 93 -14.04 -10.58 7.92
CA ALA A 93 -14.86 -11.52 7.16
C ALA A 93 -15.52 -12.58 8.06
N ALA A 94 -14.78 -13.14 9.01
CA ALA A 94 -15.27 -14.15 9.95
C ALA A 94 -16.31 -13.61 10.94
N SER A 95 -16.43 -12.29 11.10
CA SER A 95 -17.41 -11.66 12.00
C SER A 95 -18.87 -11.77 11.53
N GLY A 96 -19.12 -12.26 10.31
CA GLY A 96 -20.46 -12.39 9.74
C GLY A 96 -21.07 -11.03 9.34
N PRO A 97 -20.50 -10.32 8.33
CA PRO A 97 -20.98 -9.00 7.92
C PRO A 97 -22.39 -8.99 7.32
N MET A 98 -22.85 -10.13 6.81
CA MET A 98 -24.11 -10.26 6.10
C MET A 98 -24.66 -11.69 6.26
N PRO A 99 -25.93 -11.94 5.90
CA PRO A 99 -26.52 -13.27 5.91
C PRO A 99 -25.66 -14.31 5.15
N PRO A 100 -25.58 -15.56 5.63
CA PRO A 100 -24.69 -16.57 5.04
C PRO A 100 -25.02 -16.89 3.57
N ALA A 101 -26.30 -16.81 3.19
CA ALA A 101 -26.75 -17.02 1.81
C ALA A 101 -26.24 -15.94 0.84
N LEU A 102 -26.06 -14.70 1.32
CA LEU A 102 -25.45 -13.65 0.53
C LEU A 102 -23.92 -13.72 0.61
N ALA A 103 -23.39 -14.07 1.78
CA ALA A 103 -21.94 -14.09 2.02
C ALA A 103 -21.20 -15.09 1.13
N CYS A 104 -21.83 -16.21 0.74
CA CYS A 104 -21.20 -17.22 -0.10
C CYS A 104 -20.85 -16.74 -1.52
N ARG A 105 -21.45 -15.62 -1.97
CA ARG A 105 -21.17 -15.00 -3.27
C ARG A 105 -19.87 -14.22 -3.28
N PHE A 106 -19.36 -13.86 -2.10
CA PHE A 106 -18.22 -12.96 -1.96
C PHE A 106 -16.99 -13.68 -1.40
N THR A 107 -15.83 -13.28 -1.89
CA THR A 107 -14.53 -13.65 -1.33
C THR A 107 -14.31 -13.02 0.04
N VAL A 108 -13.39 -13.59 0.83
CA VAL A 108 -12.97 -13.05 2.13
C VAL A 108 -12.55 -11.58 2.05
N GLY A 109 -11.89 -11.18 0.96
CA GLY A 109 -11.50 -9.78 0.73
C GLY A 109 -12.71 -8.86 0.54
N GLN A 110 -13.66 -9.25 -0.30
CA GLN A 110 -14.91 -8.50 -0.50
C GLN A 110 -15.75 -8.45 0.78
N LEU A 111 -15.90 -9.56 1.50
CA LEU A 111 -16.62 -9.60 2.79
C LEU A 111 -16.04 -8.63 3.82
N SER A 112 -14.71 -8.50 3.89
CA SER A 112 -14.08 -7.52 4.78
C SER A 112 -14.41 -6.07 4.42
N VAL A 113 -14.57 -5.76 3.12
CA VAL A 113 -14.98 -4.45 2.62
C VAL A 113 -16.44 -4.18 2.97
N LEU A 114 -17.32 -5.13 2.65
CA LEU A 114 -18.74 -5.04 2.95
C LEU A 114 -19.00 -4.96 4.45
N ARG A 115 -18.14 -5.56 5.29
CA ARG A 115 -18.20 -5.38 6.75
C ARG A 115 -18.04 -3.92 7.17
N ILE A 116 -17.01 -3.25 6.65
CA ILE A 116 -16.74 -1.84 6.99
C ILE A 116 -17.89 -0.94 6.52
N VAL A 117 -18.43 -1.20 5.33
CA VAL A 117 -19.60 -0.48 4.81
C VAL A 117 -20.82 -0.71 5.71
N ALA A 118 -21.07 -1.96 6.12
CA ALA A 118 -22.19 -2.31 7.00
C ALA A 118 -22.05 -1.66 8.39
N ASP A 119 -20.85 -1.64 8.98
CA ASP A 119 -20.60 -0.98 10.27
C ASP A 119 -20.75 0.55 10.19
N GLU A 120 -20.36 1.18 9.08
CA GLU A 120 -20.57 2.62 8.87
C GLU A 120 -22.06 2.95 8.68
N ILE A 121 -22.79 2.15 7.90
CA ILE A 121 -24.25 2.30 7.74
C ILE A 121 -24.97 2.03 9.05
N ALA A 122 -24.50 1.06 9.83
CA ALA A 122 -25.04 0.77 11.14
C ALA A 122 -24.96 1.96 12.10
N THR A 123 -23.89 2.75 12.02
CA THR A 123 -23.63 3.88 12.92
C THR A 123 -24.22 5.19 12.41
N LYS A 124 -24.21 5.43 11.09
CA LYS A 124 -24.59 6.72 10.48
C LYS A 124 -25.81 6.66 9.56
N GLY A 125 -26.35 5.47 9.29
CA GLY A 125 -27.43 5.23 8.32
C GLY A 125 -26.98 5.24 6.84
N VAL A 126 -25.83 5.84 6.53
CA VAL A 126 -25.24 5.88 5.18
C VAL A 126 -23.72 5.76 5.28
N CYS A 127 -23.09 5.10 4.31
CA CYS A 127 -21.64 5.09 4.21
C CYS A 127 -21.17 6.25 3.32
N GLY A 128 -20.59 7.29 3.94
CA GLY A 128 -19.96 8.42 3.25
C GLY A 128 -18.43 8.36 3.22
N LEU A 129 -17.85 7.18 3.43
CA LEU A 129 -16.40 7.01 3.44
C LEU A 129 -15.83 7.02 2.02
N CYS A 130 -14.67 7.67 1.85
CA CYS A 130 -13.87 7.50 0.64
C CYS A 130 -13.48 6.03 0.45
N VAL A 131 -13.42 5.57 -0.80
CA VAL A 131 -12.95 4.21 -1.14
C VAL A 131 -11.58 3.90 -0.54
N ASP A 132 -10.66 4.88 -0.51
CA ASP A 132 -9.34 4.69 0.07
C ASP A 132 -9.41 4.45 1.60
N ALA A 133 -10.35 5.11 2.29
CA ALA A 133 -10.57 4.91 3.72
C ALA A 133 -11.18 3.52 3.99
N ILE A 134 -12.12 3.07 3.16
CA ILE A 134 -12.70 1.73 3.24
C ILE A 134 -11.60 0.67 3.02
N ALA A 135 -10.79 0.83 1.98
CA ALA A 135 -9.70 -0.09 1.66
C ALA A 135 -8.66 -0.16 2.80
N ALA A 136 -8.29 0.99 3.36
CA ALA A 136 -7.36 1.07 4.49
C ALA A 136 -7.90 0.38 5.75
N ARG A 137 -9.20 0.54 6.07
CA ARG A 137 -9.85 -0.12 7.22
C ARG A 137 -10.00 -1.63 7.01
N ALA A 138 -10.41 -2.06 5.82
CA ALA A 138 -10.57 -3.48 5.46
C ALA A 138 -9.23 -4.22 5.27
N GLY A 139 -8.13 -3.49 5.05
CA GLY A 139 -6.81 -4.08 4.79
C GLY A 139 -6.69 -4.67 3.39
N VAL A 140 -7.28 -4.01 2.39
CA VAL A 140 -7.30 -4.44 0.99
C VAL A 140 -6.79 -3.35 0.05
N SER A 141 -6.58 -3.68 -1.23
CA SER A 141 -6.25 -2.68 -2.24
C SER A 141 -7.48 -1.86 -2.63
N ARG A 142 -7.27 -0.61 -3.08
CA ARG A 142 -8.34 0.25 -3.61
C ARG A 142 -9.16 -0.45 -4.70
N ARG A 143 -8.49 -1.11 -5.65
CA ARG A 143 -9.15 -1.82 -6.77
C ARG A 143 -10.07 -2.93 -6.27
N LEU A 144 -9.65 -3.67 -5.24
CA LEU A 144 -10.47 -4.72 -4.64
C LEU A 144 -11.69 -4.13 -3.92
N ALA A 145 -11.52 -3.01 -3.20
CA ALA A 145 -12.65 -2.32 -2.59
C ALA A 145 -13.66 -1.80 -3.62
N GLN A 146 -13.19 -1.21 -4.72
CA GLN A 146 -14.06 -0.77 -5.82
C GLN A 146 -14.80 -1.94 -6.48
N GLY A 147 -14.10 -3.05 -6.74
CA GLY A 147 -14.68 -4.26 -7.30
C GLY A 147 -15.78 -4.82 -6.40
N ALA A 148 -15.50 -4.96 -5.10
CA ALA A 148 -16.46 -5.47 -4.12
C ALA A 148 -17.75 -4.63 -4.05
N ILE A 149 -17.62 -3.30 -4.06
CA ILE A 149 -18.77 -2.40 -4.02
C ILE A 149 -19.58 -2.51 -5.31
N ARG A 150 -18.92 -2.53 -6.48
CA ARG A 150 -19.59 -2.67 -7.78
C ARG A 150 -20.27 -4.03 -7.96
N GLU A 151 -19.68 -5.09 -7.43
CA GLU A 151 -20.25 -6.43 -7.47
C GLU A 151 -21.48 -6.53 -6.58
N ALA A 152 -21.43 -5.97 -5.38
CA ALA A 152 -22.60 -5.86 -4.51
C ALA A 152 -23.70 -4.94 -5.08
N GLU A 153 -23.34 -3.91 -5.86
CA GLU A 153 -24.28 -3.09 -6.63
C GLU A 153 -24.93 -3.90 -7.77
N GLY A 154 -24.12 -4.65 -8.54
CA GLY A 154 -24.61 -5.53 -9.60
C GLY A 154 -25.53 -6.64 -9.07
N ASP A 155 -25.27 -7.11 -7.85
CA ASP A 155 -26.12 -8.06 -7.14
C ASP A 155 -27.39 -7.42 -6.54
N GLY A 156 -27.58 -6.10 -6.68
CA GLY A 156 -28.74 -5.36 -6.16
C GLY A 156 -28.77 -5.21 -4.64
N LEU A 157 -27.64 -5.43 -3.95
CA LEU A 157 -27.57 -5.37 -2.49
C LEU A 157 -27.45 -3.93 -1.99
N LEU A 158 -26.76 -3.08 -2.75
CA LEU A 158 -26.51 -1.68 -2.43
C LEU A 158 -26.67 -0.78 -3.66
N VAL A 159 -26.83 0.52 -3.42
CA VAL A 159 -26.78 1.55 -4.46
C VAL A 159 -25.72 2.59 -4.11
N ILE A 160 -25.01 3.02 -5.15
CA ILE A 160 -24.01 4.07 -5.10
C ILE A 160 -24.64 5.36 -5.60
N GLN A 161 -24.75 6.36 -4.73
CA GLN A 161 -25.11 7.71 -5.12
C GLN A 161 -23.84 8.53 -5.35
N GLU A 162 -23.64 8.96 -6.59
CA GLU A 162 -22.49 9.78 -6.97
C GLU A 162 -22.72 11.26 -6.62
N ARG A 163 -21.70 11.91 -6.06
CA ARG A 163 -21.73 13.33 -5.65
C ARG A 163 -20.64 14.13 -6.38
N ARG A 164 -20.87 14.34 -7.69
CA ARG A 164 -20.00 15.19 -8.51
C ARG A 164 -20.30 16.67 -8.27
N HIS A 165 -19.25 17.47 -8.14
CA HIS A 165 -19.36 18.92 -8.04
C HIS A 165 -18.51 19.56 -9.13
N GLU A 166 -19.14 20.35 -10.00
CA GLU A 166 -18.41 21.08 -11.04
C GLU A 166 -17.52 22.17 -10.42
N GLY A 167 -16.29 22.29 -10.92
CA GLY A 167 -15.33 23.31 -10.48
C GLY A 167 -14.75 23.12 -9.06
N ARG A 168 -15.08 22.04 -8.34
CA ARG A 168 -14.57 21.74 -7.00
C ARG A 168 -14.19 20.26 -6.86
N LYS A 169 -13.57 19.90 -5.74
CA LYS A 169 -13.28 18.50 -5.43
C LYS A 169 -14.60 17.73 -5.24
N ASN A 170 -14.72 16.59 -5.92
CA ASN A 170 -15.87 15.70 -5.76
C ASN A 170 -15.93 15.15 -4.33
N ASP A 171 -17.14 15.09 -3.79
CA ASP A 171 -17.40 14.47 -2.50
C ASP A 171 -17.32 12.94 -2.63
N PRO A 172 -17.11 12.22 -1.52
CA PRO A 172 -17.16 10.76 -1.52
C PRO A 172 -18.55 10.27 -1.94
N ASN A 173 -18.57 9.21 -2.74
CA ASN A 173 -19.81 8.54 -3.11
C ASN A 173 -20.53 8.04 -1.86
N LEU A 174 -21.85 8.21 -1.81
CA LEU A 174 -22.67 7.71 -0.72
C LEU A 174 -23.15 6.30 -1.06
N VAL A 175 -22.93 5.35 -0.16
CA VAL A 175 -23.39 3.97 -0.33
C VAL A 175 -24.53 3.69 0.64
N ARG A 176 -25.64 3.17 0.11
CA ARG A 176 -26.82 2.74 0.87
C ARG A 176 -27.14 1.28 0.58
N ILE A 177 -27.47 0.51 1.60
CA ILE A 177 -27.91 -0.89 1.44
C ILE A 177 -29.42 -0.89 1.16
N ILE A 178 -29.81 -1.51 0.05
CA ILE A 178 -31.21 -1.66 -0.34
C ILE A 178 -31.78 -2.97 0.19
N SER A 179 -30.99 -4.05 0.10
CA SER A 179 -31.40 -5.40 0.51
C SER A 179 -31.97 -5.41 1.93
N HIS A 180 -33.22 -5.82 2.02
CA HIS A 180 -33.94 -5.89 3.29
C HIS A 180 -33.34 -6.95 4.21
N GLU A 181 -33.00 -8.12 3.66
CA GLU A 181 -32.36 -9.21 4.40
C GLU A 181 -31.05 -8.75 5.06
N TRP A 182 -30.24 -8.00 4.31
CA TRP A 182 -28.98 -7.48 4.83
C TRP A 182 -29.18 -6.37 5.88
N ARG A 183 -30.16 -5.47 5.68
CA ARG A 183 -30.51 -4.46 6.71
C ARG A 183 -30.97 -5.09 8.02
N GLN A 184 -31.89 -6.05 7.96
CA GLN A 184 -32.34 -6.79 9.14
C GLN A 184 -31.20 -7.55 9.84
N TRP A 185 -30.23 -8.06 9.07
CA TRP A 185 -29.04 -8.69 9.64
C TRP A 185 -28.20 -7.70 10.45
N ILE A 186 -27.98 -6.51 9.90
CA ILE A 186 -27.23 -5.44 10.56
C ILE A 186 -27.94 -5.00 11.84
N GLU A 187 -29.26 -4.79 11.79
CA GLU A 187 -30.07 -4.40 12.95
C GLU A 187 -30.01 -5.45 14.07
N ARG A 188 -30.15 -6.75 13.74
CA ARG A 188 -30.00 -7.85 14.70
C ARG A 188 -28.60 -7.86 15.34
N GLY A 189 -27.56 -7.62 14.54
CA GLY A 189 -26.18 -7.48 15.02
C GLY A 189 -25.99 -6.29 15.96
N GLN A 190 -26.59 -5.14 15.67
CA GLN A 190 -26.54 -3.96 16.54
C GLN A 190 -27.26 -4.19 17.87
N THR A 191 -28.44 -4.81 17.85
CA THR A 191 -29.19 -5.12 19.08
C THR A 191 -28.38 -6.04 20.00
N ARG A 192 -27.66 -7.02 19.45
CA ARG A 192 -26.73 -7.86 20.24
C ARG A 192 -25.57 -7.05 20.83
N LYS A 193 -24.97 -6.12 20.08
CA LYS A 193 -23.91 -5.23 20.59
C LYS A 193 -24.43 -4.31 21.71
N ARG A 194 -25.65 -3.77 21.57
CA ARG A 194 -26.30 -2.92 22.59
C ARG A 194 -26.65 -3.71 23.86
N ASN A 195 -27.16 -4.93 23.69
CA ASN A 195 -27.57 -5.79 24.82
C ASN A 195 -26.38 -6.53 25.47
N GLY A 196 -25.21 -6.54 24.85
CA GLY A 196 -23.98 -7.19 25.36
C GLY A 196 -23.38 -6.54 26.61
N PHE A 197 -23.95 -5.45 27.12
CA PHE A 197 -23.64 -4.84 28.42
C PHE A 197 -24.74 -5.02 29.47
N ALA A 198 -25.87 -5.65 29.12
CA ALA A 198 -26.88 -6.06 30.08
C ALA A 198 -26.64 -7.53 30.45
N SER A 199 -25.56 -7.79 31.19
CA SER A 199 -25.50 -8.98 32.04
C SER A 199 -26.67 -8.88 33.02
N ARG A 200 -27.81 -9.50 32.69
CA ARG A 200 -28.80 -9.84 33.73
C ARG A 200 -28.04 -10.72 34.72
N PRO A 201 -28.01 -10.42 36.03
CA PRO A 201 -27.43 -11.34 36.99
C PRO A 201 -28.15 -12.67 36.81
N ALA A 202 -27.37 -13.72 36.51
CA ALA A 202 -27.86 -15.07 36.37
C ALA A 202 -28.65 -15.41 37.63
N GLY A 203 -29.98 -15.44 37.52
CA GLY A 203 -30.83 -16.01 38.54
C GLY A 203 -30.42 -17.46 38.72
N THR A 204 -29.75 -17.74 39.83
CA THR A 204 -29.71 -19.01 40.55
C THR A 204 -30.04 -20.24 39.70
N HIS A 205 -29.06 -20.78 38.96
CA HIS A 205 -29.11 -22.19 38.60
C HIS A 205 -28.95 -22.99 39.90
N ARG A 206 -30.10 -23.41 40.46
CA ARG A 206 -30.18 -24.41 41.50
C ARG A 206 -29.60 -25.70 40.90
N VAL A 207 -28.43 -26.13 41.38
CA VAL A 207 -27.89 -27.46 41.11
C VAL A 207 -28.88 -28.47 41.71
N GLN A 208 -29.77 -29.01 40.88
CA GLN A 208 -30.55 -30.19 41.24
C GLN A 208 -29.62 -31.39 41.13
N LYS A 209 -29.30 -31.95 42.30
CA LYS A 209 -28.47 -33.13 42.45
C LYS A 209 -29.38 -34.35 42.36
N ASP A 210 -29.82 -34.67 41.15
CA ASP A 210 -30.70 -35.81 40.91
C ASP A 210 -29.90 -36.92 40.24
N SER A 211 -29.21 -37.73 41.04
CA SER A 211 -28.95 -39.13 40.68
C SER A 211 -30.00 -39.99 41.38
N PRO A 212 -30.89 -40.62 40.60
CA PRO A 212 -31.16 -42.02 40.86
C PRO A 212 -31.43 -42.77 39.56
N HIS A 213 -30.55 -43.68 39.16
CA HIS A 213 -30.88 -45.02 38.68
C HIS A 213 -29.58 -45.77 38.34
N GLY A 214 -29.29 -46.80 39.14
CA GLY A 214 -28.10 -47.63 39.01
C GLY A 214 -28.24 -48.72 37.96
N TYR A 215 -27.10 -49.26 37.55
CA TYR A 215 -26.93 -50.69 37.28
C TYR A 215 -25.59 -51.14 37.88
N PRO A 216 -25.53 -52.35 38.46
CA PRO A 216 -24.35 -52.86 39.16
C PRO A 216 -23.41 -53.56 38.18
N SER A 217 -22.10 -53.51 38.44
CA SER A 217 -21.19 -54.48 37.82
C SER A 217 -20.11 -54.89 38.80
N SER A 218 -20.25 -56.14 39.22
CA SER A 218 -19.33 -56.93 40.01
C SER A 218 -17.96 -57.07 39.34
N LYS A 219 -16.89 -56.80 40.09
CA LYS A 219 -15.71 -57.69 40.26
C LYS A 219 -14.58 -56.92 40.94
N SER A 220 -14.34 -57.20 42.22
CA SER A 220 -12.98 -57.30 42.77
C SER A 220 -13.03 -57.85 44.20
N ALA A 221 -13.33 -59.14 44.31
CA ALA A 221 -12.69 -59.94 45.33
C ALA A 221 -11.33 -60.34 44.74
N LEU A 222 -10.23 -59.84 45.30
CA LEU A 222 -9.01 -60.59 45.60
C LEU A 222 -7.91 -59.63 46.10
N LEU A 223 -7.71 -59.75 47.41
CA LEU A 223 -6.43 -59.78 48.13
C LEU A 223 -5.65 -58.48 48.40
N ARG A 224 -5.22 -58.46 49.66
CA ARG A 224 -4.42 -57.46 50.37
C ARG A 224 -2.93 -57.59 50.04
N ALA A 225 -2.22 -56.53 50.45
CA ALA A 225 -0.83 -56.46 50.89
C ALA A 225 0.24 -56.22 49.82
N ALA A 226 0.80 -54.99 49.83
CA ALA A 226 2.23 -54.70 50.05
C ALA A 226 2.50 -53.21 49.80
N GLU A 227 3.16 -52.54 50.76
CA GLU A 227 3.75 -51.20 50.60
C GLU A 227 5.04 -51.23 49.71
N PRO A 228 5.92 -50.20 49.69
CA PRO A 228 5.87 -48.97 48.88
C PRO A 228 7.14 -48.78 48.02
N LYS A 229 7.11 -48.21 46.79
CA LYS A 229 8.35 -47.65 46.17
C LYS A 229 8.14 -46.44 45.24
N LYS A 230 9.08 -45.51 45.45
CA LYS A 230 9.44 -44.27 44.73
C LYS A 230 9.41 -44.39 43.20
N GLY A 231 8.95 -43.33 42.52
CA GLY A 231 9.24 -43.12 41.09
C GLY A 231 8.57 -41.88 40.47
N CYS A 232 9.41 -40.87 40.19
CA CYS A 232 9.30 -39.94 39.04
C CYS A 232 8.24 -38.82 39.03
N ARG A 233 8.60 -37.73 39.73
CA ARG A 233 8.77 -36.32 39.30
C ARG A 233 8.05 -35.80 38.04
N GLU A 234 7.36 -34.67 38.26
CA GLU A 234 6.76 -33.70 37.33
C GLU A 234 7.73 -33.14 36.26
N PRO A 235 7.20 -32.60 35.14
CA PRO A 235 7.85 -31.52 34.41
C PRO A 235 7.20 -30.16 34.75
N ALA A 236 7.90 -29.35 35.54
CA ALA A 236 7.77 -27.90 35.54
C ALA A 236 8.81 -27.33 34.57
N GLY A 237 8.37 -26.61 33.55
CA GLY A 237 9.24 -25.94 32.56
C GLY A 237 8.99 -24.45 32.54
N ASP A 238 9.76 -23.71 33.34
CA ASP A 238 9.97 -22.27 33.23
C ASP A 238 10.91 -21.96 32.05
N ALA A 239 10.59 -20.93 31.27
CA ALA A 239 11.52 -20.36 30.29
C ALA A 239 11.44 -18.83 30.32
N THR A 240 12.29 -18.24 31.17
CA THR A 240 12.67 -16.83 31.06
C THR A 240 14.17 -16.74 30.78
N THR A 241 14.54 -15.76 29.95
CA THR A 241 15.88 -15.18 29.79
C THR A 241 16.84 -15.88 28.82
N ARG A 242 17.08 -15.23 27.67
CA ARG A 242 18.39 -15.26 27.00
C ARG A 242 18.75 -13.89 26.44
N ASP A 243 19.90 -13.42 26.92
CA ASP A 243 20.62 -12.20 26.59
C ASP A 243 21.20 -12.19 25.16
N LYS A 244 21.18 -10.98 24.60
CA LYS A 244 22.27 -10.25 23.90
C LYS A 244 23.31 -11.08 23.11
N ILE A 245 23.28 -10.92 21.78
CA ILE A 245 24.44 -11.10 20.91
C ILE A 245 24.68 -9.80 20.13
N GLY A 246 25.88 -9.27 20.26
CA GLY A 246 26.31 -7.96 19.78
C GLY A 246 26.55 -7.89 18.27
N ILE A 247 26.27 -6.70 17.76
CA ILE A 247 26.58 -6.21 16.41
C ILE A 247 28.08 -5.84 16.35
N ARG A 248 28.83 -6.37 15.38
CA ARG A 248 30.05 -5.75 14.87
C ARG A 248 29.92 -5.57 13.36
N SER A 249 29.99 -4.32 12.91
CA SER A 249 30.11 -3.91 11.51
C SER A 249 31.58 -3.69 11.16
N ALA A 250 32.02 -4.29 10.05
CA ALA A 250 33.13 -3.90 9.18
C ALA A 250 32.85 -4.61 7.84
N GLY A 251 32.63 -3.94 6.70
CA GLY A 251 33.61 -3.12 5.97
C GLY A 251 34.36 -4.03 4.98
N GLY A 252 34.01 -4.04 3.69
CA GLY A 252 34.69 -4.90 2.72
C GLY A 252 34.14 -4.87 1.29
N ASN A 253 34.54 -3.87 0.54
CA ASN A 253 34.32 -3.61 -0.89
C ASN A 253 34.97 -4.68 -1.79
N ARG A 254 34.27 -5.30 -2.75
CA ARG A 254 34.91 -5.96 -3.92
C ARG A 254 34.08 -5.85 -5.20
N ARG A 255 34.60 -5.02 -6.11
CA ARG A 255 34.50 -5.13 -7.57
C ARG A 255 34.90 -6.54 -8.04
N ALA A 256 34.20 -7.05 -9.04
CA ALA A 256 34.74 -8.03 -9.97
C ALA A 256 34.32 -7.64 -11.39
N MET A 257 35.29 -7.19 -12.18
CA MET A 257 35.27 -7.27 -13.63
C MET A 257 35.70 -8.68 -14.04
N ARG A 258 35.02 -9.26 -15.02
CA ARG A 258 35.59 -9.97 -16.17
C ARG A 258 34.50 -10.06 -17.24
#